data_AF-B5JLS9-F1
#
_entry.id   AF-B5JLS9-F1
#
_cell.length_a   1.000
_cell.length_b   1.000
_cell.length_c   1.000
_cell.angle_alpha   90.00
_cell.angle_beta   90.00
_cell.angle_gamma   90.00
#
_symmetry.space_group_name_H-M   'P 1'
#
loop_
_entity.id
_entity.type
_entity.pdbx_description
1 polymer ?
#
loop_
_entity_poly.entity_id
_entity_poly.type
_entity_poly.pdbx_seq_one_letter_code
_entity_poly.pdbx_strand_id
1 'polypeptide(L)'
;MLWVLIFAWGKCVWGEGGTDFGKEVVIDIHSHVFNAKYLPVCGIAEARGVPRPVASILSKLVLALTPLSNFKKAEAEETLERVKSLDQSEAYEEVVTRLNSVQLSKKEERELRAFFEEDSRSKGLVEPASEMERGELVLKLFRRYEILVDGEHVSAKGGEAMLERSLAKFLFTLMSSELGIAGLAERDFPETDLFVHHMMDMEKAYADRPHCVFSKQIDRMRDFDRVKAGAFLNFVAFDPFRRDRDLALVKRAWEKGGSVGVKFYPPSGYRPTGNVIPKFEGKTGAQEKQWKSRYEGLSKEELDGYCAELFAYCADEGIPIFVHCTDEGFQAVEGYGKMSEPRFWLPVIKKYKNLNLCFGHAGGYDDWYAAELDWLERVDEPLTNEVSFEEQVFRLSVKFQNVYLEFGYHENLADVGKRRNFVSNVESLIRGSRERGLVPFESKLLFGTDWHMSSMLRDSGALYAGASAAFSDEGLSPYRKAFLAGNAARYLRLRELVEAADSRFSEEQLKRWVELLAVLD
;
A
#
# COMPACT_ATOMS: atom_id res chain seq x y z
N MET A 1 41.58 -43.79 -6.66
CA MET A 1 41.79 -43.48 -8.09
C MET A 1 40.47 -43.66 -8.79
N LEU A 2 39.87 -42.71 -9.47
CA LEU A 2 40.00 -41.27 -9.61
C LEU A 2 38.77 -40.95 -10.50
N TRP A 3 37.88 -40.07 -10.06
CA TRP A 3 37.05 -39.18 -10.88
C TRP A 3 36.34 -39.74 -12.13
N VAL A 4 35.00 -39.69 -12.10
CA VAL A 4 34.07 -39.13 -13.11
C VAL A 4 32.73 -39.82 -12.91
N LEU A 5 31.73 -39.09 -12.39
CA LEU A 5 30.28 -39.22 -12.65
C LEU A 5 29.50 -38.39 -11.61
N ILE A 6 29.46 -37.08 -11.82
CA ILE A 6 28.39 -36.20 -11.31
C ILE A 6 28.02 -35.32 -12.50
N PHE A 7 26.93 -35.64 -13.20
CA PHE A 7 26.06 -34.73 -13.95
C PHE A 7 24.98 -35.56 -14.64
N ALA A 8 23.85 -35.73 -13.96
CA ALA A 8 22.50 -35.91 -14.52
C ALA A 8 21.66 -36.58 -13.44
N TRP A 9 20.87 -35.82 -12.69
CA TRP A 9 19.61 -36.28 -12.10
C TRP A 9 18.81 -35.04 -11.70
N GLY A 10 17.62 -34.92 -12.29
CA GLY A 10 16.75 -33.75 -12.16
C GLY A 10 15.61 -33.75 -13.18
N LYS A 11 15.06 -34.92 -13.49
CA LYS A 11 13.71 -35.03 -14.06
C LYS A 11 12.82 -35.61 -12.97
N CYS A 12 12.29 -34.74 -12.12
CA CYS A 12 11.14 -35.10 -11.31
C CYS A 12 9.92 -35.13 -12.24
N VAL A 13 9.25 -36.27 -12.19
CA VAL A 13 8.03 -36.61 -12.88
C VAL A 13 6.92 -35.68 -12.39
N TRP A 14 6.43 -34.81 -13.26
CA TRP A 14 5.10 -34.20 -13.09
C TRP A 14 4.07 -35.29 -13.38
N GLY A 15 3.36 -35.72 -12.35
CA GLY A 15 2.22 -36.61 -12.49
C GLY A 15 1.09 -35.86 -13.18
N GLU A 16 0.67 -36.36 -14.34
CA GLU A 16 -0.64 -36.07 -14.92
C GLU A 16 -1.72 -36.69 -14.03
N GLY A 17 -2.11 -35.89 -13.03
CA GLY A 17 -3.19 -36.15 -12.09
C GLY A 17 -3.76 -34.81 -11.64
N GLY A 18 -4.07 -33.94 -12.61
CA GLY A 18 -4.73 -32.68 -12.36
C GLY A 18 -6.16 -32.96 -11.91
N THR A 19 -6.40 -32.91 -10.61
CA THR A 19 -7.72 -32.53 -10.10
C THR A 19 -8.06 -31.19 -10.75
N ASP A 20 -9.14 -31.17 -11.52
CA ASP A 20 -9.73 -29.98 -12.13
C ASP A 20 -10.21 -29.05 -11.02
N PHE A 21 -9.28 -28.31 -10.41
CA PHE A 21 -9.59 -27.10 -9.69
C PHE A 21 -9.97 -26.10 -10.76
N GLY A 22 -11.27 -25.89 -10.97
CA GLY A 22 -11.77 -24.84 -11.86
C GLY A 22 -11.03 -23.52 -11.60
N LYS A 23 -10.85 -22.71 -12.65
CA LYS A 23 -10.06 -21.47 -12.63
C LYS A 23 -10.20 -20.75 -11.28
N GLU A 24 -9.13 -20.66 -10.49
CA GLU A 24 -9.16 -19.93 -9.23
C GLU A 24 -9.23 -18.42 -9.53
N VAL A 25 -10.00 -17.67 -8.73
CA VAL A 25 -10.08 -16.21 -8.82
C VAL A 25 -9.29 -15.59 -7.68
N VAL A 26 -8.48 -14.58 -7.99
CA VAL A 26 -7.72 -13.82 -7.01
C VAL A 26 -8.06 -12.33 -7.10
N ILE A 27 -8.42 -11.74 -5.96
CA ILE A 27 -8.66 -10.31 -5.78
C ILE A 27 -7.62 -9.79 -4.79
N ASP A 28 -6.72 -8.94 -5.26
CA ASP A 28 -5.76 -8.23 -4.40
C ASP A 28 -6.42 -6.95 -3.87
N ILE A 29 -6.75 -6.92 -2.59
CA ILE A 29 -7.44 -5.76 -1.98
C ILE A 29 -6.50 -4.57 -1.73
N HIS A 30 -5.18 -4.72 -1.88
CA HIS A 30 -4.21 -3.71 -1.47
C HIS A 30 -3.09 -3.56 -2.50
N SER A 31 -3.22 -2.55 -3.37
CA SER A 31 -2.17 -2.13 -4.28
C SER A 31 -2.14 -0.61 -4.43
N HIS A 32 -1.16 -0.07 -5.15
CA HIS A 32 -1.11 1.35 -5.48
C HIS A 32 -0.63 1.57 -6.92
N VAL A 33 -1.24 2.53 -7.61
CA VAL A 33 -0.92 2.89 -9.01
C VAL A 33 -0.47 4.36 -9.15
N PHE A 34 -0.13 5.02 -8.02
CA PHE A 34 0.37 6.39 -8.06
C PHE A 34 1.87 6.42 -8.42
N ASN A 35 2.26 7.41 -9.22
CA ASN A 35 3.63 7.79 -9.50
C ASN A 35 4.01 9.12 -8.82
N ALA A 36 5.25 9.55 -8.97
CA ALA A 36 5.78 10.74 -8.31
C ALA A 36 5.06 12.05 -8.66
N LYS A 37 4.31 12.13 -9.77
CA LYS A 37 3.51 13.31 -10.11
C LYS A 37 2.30 13.48 -9.22
N TYR A 38 1.83 12.43 -8.55
CA TYR A 38 0.74 12.49 -7.57
C TYR A 38 1.20 12.84 -6.17
N LEU A 39 2.52 12.86 -5.92
CA LEU A 39 3.08 13.08 -4.60
C LEU A 39 3.74 14.47 -4.50
N PRO A 40 3.66 15.12 -3.33
CA PRO A 40 4.39 16.36 -3.05
C PRO A 40 5.85 16.05 -2.69
N VAL A 41 6.64 15.59 -3.67
CA VAL A 41 8.01 15.09 -3.48
C VAL A 41 8.91 16.08 -2.73
N CYS A 42 8.77 17.38 -3.02
CA CYS A 42 9.57 18.41 -2.37
C CYS A 42 9.20 18.55 -0.88
N GLY A 43 7.92 18.64 -0.57
CA GLY A 43 7.45 18.69 0.83
C GLY A 43 7.79 17.42 1.62
N ILE A 44 7.77 16.26 0.97
CA ILE A 44 8.17 14.98 1.59
C ILE A 44 9.66 15.01 1.95
N ALA A 45 10.53 15.41 1.03
CA ALA A 45 11.96 15.53 1.30
C ALA A 45 12.25 16.54 2.44
N GLU A 46 11.53 17.67 2.48
CA GLU A 46 11.65 18.64 3.57
C GLU A 46 11.21 18.08 4.93
N ALA A 47 10.12 17.30 4.97
CA ALA A 47 9.67 16.65 6.21
C ALA A 47 10.73 15.72 6.78
N ARG A 48 11.54 15.12 5.90
CA ARG A 48 12.66 14.24 6.26
C ARG A 48 13.96 14.97 6.56
N GLY A 49 13.96 16.31 6.53
CA GLY A 49 15.12 17.13 6.91
C GLY A 49 16.01 17.57 5.74
N VAL A 50 15.61 17.33 4.49
CA VAL A 50 16.33 17.85 3.31
C VAL A 50 16.02 19.35 3.16
N PRO A 51 17.02 20.24 3.07
CA PRO A 51 16.78 21.67 2.87
C PRO A 51 16.03 21.97 1.56
N ARG A 52 15.12 22.97 1.57
CA ARG A 52 14.26 23.31 0.43
C ARG A 52 14.99 23.43 -0.92
N PRO A 53 16.18 24.07 -1.05
CA PRO A 53 16.87 24.14 -2.35
C PRO A 53 17.17 22.76 -2.93
N VAL A 54 17.67 21.85 -2.09
CA VAL A 54 18.00 20.46 -2.47
C VAL A 54 16.72 19.66 -2.72
N ALA A 55 15.73 19.76 -1.82
CA ALA A 55 14.43 19.10 -2.00
C ALA A 55 13.76 19.51 -3.33
N SER A 56 13.87 20.78 -3.71
CA SER A 56 13.36 21.29 -4.98
C SER A 56 14.10 20.71 -6.19
N ILE A 57 15.41 20.51 -6.09
CA ILE A 57 16.21 19.87 -7.14
C ILE A 57 15.81 18.40 -7.28
N LEU A 58 15.71 17.66 -6.17
CA LEU A 58 15.27 16.26 -6.16
C LEU A 58 13.88 16.11 -6.79
N SER A 59 12.93 16.96 -6.38
CA SER A 59 11.58 16.98 -6.96
C SER A 59 11.62 17.27 -8.47
N LYS A 60 12.42 18.25 -8.92
CA LYS A 60 12.58 18.56 -10.35
C LYS A 60 13.11 17.36 -11.14
N LEU A 61 14.12 16.67 -10.63
CA LEU A 61 14.73 15.50 -11.28
C LEU A 61 13.71 14.37 -11.46
N VAL A 62 13.02 13.98 -10.39
CA VAL A 62 12.03 12.89 -10.43
C VAL A 62 10.83 13.27 -11.31
N LEU A 63 10.29 14.49 -11.17
CA LEU A 63 9.12 14.93 -11.93
C LEU A 63 9.40 15.10 -13.43
N ALA A 64 10.62 15.48 -13.81
CA ALA A 64 11.02 15.60 -15.22
C ALA A 64 11.01 14.24 -15.94
N LEU A 65 11.26 13.16 -15.20
CA LEU A 65 11.35 11.80 -15.74
C LEU A 65 10.05 11.01 -15.61
N THR A 66 9.10 11.49 -14.81
CA THR A 66 7.84 10.77 -14.53
C THR A 66 6.81 11.08 -15.62
N PRO A 67 6.45 10.15 -16.52
CA PRO A 67 5.40 10.38 -17.50
C PRO A 67 4.01 10.28 -16.86
N LEU A 68 3.03 10.83 -17.57
CA LEU A 68 1.62 10.57 -17.30
C LEU A 68 1.07 9.81 -18.50
N SER A 69 0.36 8.71 -18.27
CA SER A 69 -0.31 7.94 -19.31
C SER A 69 -1.28 8.85 -20.09
N ASN A 70 -1.30 8.69 -21.41
CA ASN A 70 -2.33 9.28 -22.26
C ASN A 70 -3.57 8.39 -22.40
N PHE A 71 -3.55 7.21 -21.77
CA PHE A 71 -4.63 6.21 -21.75
C PHE A 71 -5.02 5.70 -23.15
N LYS A 72 -4.07 5.71 -24.10
CA LYS A 72 -4.19 5.04 -25.41
C LYS A 72 -3.62 3.62 -25.33
N LYS A 73 -4.34 2.65 -25.91
CA LYS A 73 -4.05 1.21 -25.77
C LYS A 73 -2.65 0.77 -26.27
N ALA A 74 -2.18 1.29 -27.41
CA ALA A 74 -0.92 0.86 -28.03
C ALA A 74 0.34 1.17 -27.19
N GLU A 75 0.36 2.31 -26.49
CA GLU A 75 1.51 2.71 -25.65
C GLU A 75 1.58 1.91 -24.33
N ALA A 76 0.43 1.38 -23.89
CA ALA A 76 0.34 0.49 -22.74
C ALA A 76 1.10 -0.83 -22.99
N GLU A 77 0.94 -1.40 -24.19
CA GLU A 77 1.54 -2.66 -24.59
C GLU A 77 3.07 -2.53 -24.75
N GLU A 78 3.54 -1.44 -25.38
CA GLU A 78 4.98 -1.15 -25.52
C GLU A 78 5.66 -0.91 -24.16
N THR A 79 5.00 -0.16 -23.27
CA THR A 79 5.52 0.08 -21.91
C THR A 79 5.60 -1.23 -21.13
N LEU A 80 4.60 -2.11 -21.27
CA LEU A 80 4.52 -3.41 -20.61
C LEU A 80 5.63 -4.36 -21.06
N GLU A 81 5.92 -4.44 -22.36
CA GLU A 81 7.00 -5.28 -22.88
C GLU A 81 8.37 -4.83 -22.36
N ARG A 82 8.65 -3.52 -22.39
CA ARG A 82 9.91 -2.96 -21.88
C ARG A 82 10.07 -3.20 -20.38
N VAL A 83 8.99 -3.11 -19.63
CA VAL A 83 8.97 -3.36 -18.19
C VAL A 83 9.22 -4.85 -17.88
N LYS A 84 8.63 -5.76 -18.66
CA LYS A 84 8.75 -7.20 -18.46
C LYS A 84 10.16 -7.74 -18.61
N SER A 85 11.01 -7.06 -19.38
CA SER A 85 12.40 -7.47 -19.59
C SER A 85 13.38 -6.98 -18.53
N LEU A 86 13.00 -6.03 -17.66
CA LEU A 86 13.94 -5.39 -16.73
C LEU A 86 14.26 -6.26 -15.51
N ASP A 87 15.53 -6.67 -15.38
CA ASP A 87 16.12 -7.19 -14.14
C ASP A 87 16.42 -6.05 -13.13
N GLN A 88 16.54 -6.39 -11.85
CA GLN A 88 16.93 -5.48 -10.77
C GLN A 88 18.27 -4.75 -11.02
N SER A 89 19.23 -5.41 -11.67
CA SER A 89 20.50 -4.74 -12.03
C SER A 89 20.31 -3.67 -13.11
N GLU A 90 19.40 -3.91 -14.06
CA GLU A 90 19.08 -2.98 -15.14
C GLU A 90 18.26 -1.79 -14.63
N ALA A 91 17.43 -1.98 -13.60
CA ALA A 91 16.67 -0.88 -12.97
C ALA A 91 17.58 0.18 -12.34
N TYR A 92 18.69 -0.22 -11.71
CA TYR A 92 19.67 0.71 -11.15
C TYR A 92 20.32 1.57 -12.24
N GLU A 93 20.90 0.92 -13.25
CA GLU A 93 21.57 1.60 -14.37
C GLU A 93 20.62 2.52 -15.13
N GLU A 94 19.38 2.07 -15.36
CA GLU A 94 18.35 2.86 -16.03
C GLU A 94 17.96 4.10 -15.22
N VAL A 95 17.79 3.96 -13.90
CA VAL A 95 17.49 5.10 -13.02
C VAL A 95 18.65 6.10 -13.00
N VAL A 96 19.89 5.63 -12.82
CA VAL A 96 21.09 6.48 -12.83
C VAL A 96 21.21 7.21 -14.17
N THR A 97 21.12 6.48 -15.27
CA THR A 97 21.19 7.03 -16.64
C THR A 97 20.12 8.09 -16.88
N ARG A 98 18.85 7.81 -16.52
CA ARG A 98 17.76 8.77 -16.67
C ARG A 98 17.97 10.01 -15.81
N LEU A 99 18.37 9.84 -14.54
CA LEU A 99 18.66 10.96 -13.65
C LEU A 99 19.82 11.81 -14.17
N ASN A 100 20.83 11.22 -14.80
CA ASN A 100 21.94 11.94 -15.44
C ASN A 100 21.54 12.67 -16.74
N SER A 101 20.44 12.28 -17.39
CA SER A 101 19.96 12.95 -18.61
C SER A 101 19.24 14.29 -18.36
N VAL A 102 18.72 14.53 -17.14
CA VAL A 102 17.96 15.75 -16.83
C VAL A 102 18.88 16.98 -16.79
N GLN A 103 18.51 18.08 -17.44
CA GLN A 103 19.32 19.30 -17.40
C GLN A 103 19.12 20.07 -16.07
N LEU A 104 20.22 20.28 -15.34
CA LEU A 104 20.30 21.19 -14.21
C LEU A 104 21.15 22.40 -14.56
N SER A 105 20.83 23.55 -13.97
CA SER A 105 21.70 24.73 -14.03
C SER A 105 22.97 24.49 -13.23
N LYS A 106 24.05 25.23 -13.56
CA LYS A 106 25.31 25.17 -12.80
C LYS A 106 25.12 25.47 -11.31
N LYS A 107 24.13 26.30 -10.97
CA LYS A 107 23.78 26.63 -9.59
C LYS A 107 23.16 25.42 -8.88
N GLU A 108 22.17 24.78 -9.49
CA GLU A 108 21.49 23.59 -8.93
C GLU A 108 22.48 22.43 -8.75
N GLU A 109 23.33 22.15 -9.74
CA GLU A 109 24.33 21.09 -9.65
C GLU A 109 25.31 21.35 -8.48
N ARG A 110 25.76 22.59 -8.32
CA ARG A 110 26.63 22.99 -7.21
C ARG A 110 25.93 22.87 -5.85
N GLU A 111 24.66 23.27 -5.76
CA GLU A 111 23.88 23.18 -4.53
C GLU A 111 23.67 21.72 -4.10
N LEU A 112 23.31 20.84 -5.04
CA LEU A 112 23.14 19.41 -4.78
C LEU A 112 24.43 18.77 -4.26
N ARG A 113 25.56 19.01 -4.94
CA ARG A 113 26.86 18.46 -4.55
C ARG A 113 27.38 19.02 -3.24
N ALA A 114 27.29 20.33 -3.03
CA ALA A 114 27.72 20.97 -1.79
C ALA A 114 26.97 20.41 -0.57
N PHE A 115 25.65 20.20 -0.71
CA PHE A 115 24.86 19.57 0.34
C PHE A 115 25.33 18.15 0.63
N PHE A 116 25.54 17.32 -0.40
CA PHE A 116 26.01 15.95 -0.20
C PHE A 116 27.41 15.89 0.41
N GLU A 117 28.32 16.80 0.06
CA GLU A 117 29.66 16.89 0.66
C GLU A 117 29.61 17.29 2.13
N GLU A 118 28.75 18.24 2.49
CA GLU A 118 28.55 18.65 3.88
C GLU A 118 27.90 17.52 4.70
N ASP A 119 26.87 16.90 4.15
CA ASP A 119 26.16 15.78 4.77
C ASP A 119 27.09 14.57 4.97
N SER A 120 27.86 14.21 3.94
CA SER A 120 28.87 13.14 4.00
C SER A 120 29.92 13.40 5.07
N ARG A 121 30.43 14.64 5.18
CA ARG A 121 31.38 15.04 6.24
C ARG A 121 30.76 14.95 7.63
N SER A 122 29.52 15.42 7.79
CA SER A 122 28.86 15.49 9.10
C SER A 122 28.49 14.12 9.67
N LYS A 123 28.24 13.10 8.83
CA LYS A 123 27.87 11.74 9.28
C LYS A 123 28.85 10.63 8.85
N GLY A 124 30.08 10.98 8.51
CA GLY A 124 31.19 10.01 8.39
C GLY A 124 31.16 9.06 7.19
N LEU A 125 30.71 9.52 6.02
CA LEU A 125 30.82 8.74 4.77
C LEU A 125 32.25 8.78 4.20
N VAL A 126 32.64 7.69 3.53
CA VAL A 126 34.00 7.44 3.03
C VAL A 126 34.23 8.02 1.61
N GLU A 127 33.18 8.16 0.79
CA GLU A 127 33.31 8.51 -0.62
C GLU A 127 33.00 10.00 -0.91
N PRO A 128 33.86 10.73 -1.64
CA PRO A 128 33.61 12.12 -2.03
C PRO A 128 32.48 12.27 -3.06
N ALA A 129 31.64 13.29 -2.91
CA ALA A 129 30.58 13.63 -3.89
C ALA A 129 31.12 13.93 -5.30
N SER A 130 32.38 14.33 -5.40
CA SER A 130 33.07 14.64 -6.66
C SER A 130 33.33 13.42 -7.53
N GLU A 131 33.27 12.22 -6.94
CA GLU A 131 33.55 10.95 -7.62
C GLU A 131 32.25 10.23 -8.06
N MET A 132 31.08 10.75 -7.68
CA MET A 132 29.79 10.14 -7.96
C MET A 132 29.05 10.81 -9.12
N GLU A 133 28.33 9.99 -9.89
CA GLU A 133 27.35 10.48 -10.84
C GLU A 133 26.13 11.07 -10.12
N ARG A 134 25.39 11.94 -10.81
CA ARG A 134 24.23 12.61 -10.19
C ARG A 134 23.15 11.60 -9.82
N GLY A 135 22.90 10.59 -10.66
CA GLY A 135 21.95 9.53 -10.37
C GLY A 135 22.25 8.80 -9.05
N GLU A 136 23.53 8.50 -8.81
CA GLU A 136 23.99 7.86 -7.57
C GLU A 136 23.79 8.77 -6.36
N LEU A 137 24.12 10.06 -6.48
CA LEU A 137 23.88 11.04 -5.43
C LEU A 137 22.41 11.11 -5.04
N VAL A 138 21.51 11.11 -6.02
CA VAL A 138 20.05 11.13 -5.78
C VAL A 138 19.61 9.86 -5.06
N LEU A 139 20.04 8.67 -5.51
CA LEU A 139 19.72 7.40 -4.86
C LEU A 139 20.19 7.38 -3.40
N LYS A 140 21.44 7.80 -3.14
CA LYS A 140 21.98 7.88 -1.79
C LYS A 140 21.21 8.86 -0.90
N LEU A 141 20.77 10.00 -1.44
CA LEU A 141 19.91 10.95 -0.71
C LEU A 141 18.53 10.37 -0.39
N PHE A 142 17.87 9.73 -1.36
CA PHE A 142 16.57 9.10 -1.14
C PHE A 142 16.62 8.03 -0.05
N ARG A 143 17.66 7.19 -0.06
CA ARG A 143 17.89 6.18 0.98
C ARG A 143 18.11 6.83 2.34
N ARG A 144 19.07 7.76 2.43
CA ARG A 144 19.55 8.33 3.68
C ARG A 144 18.51 9.17 4.41
N TYR A 145 17.63 9.81 3.66
CA TYR A 145 16.55 10.62 4.19
C TYR A 145 15.20 9.91 4.10
N GLU A 146 15.15 8.62 3.78
CA GLU A 146 13.91 7.83 3.74
C GLU A 146 12.81 8.54 2.93
N ILE A 147 13.22 9.12 1.80
CA ILE A 147 12.32 9.89 0.95
C ILE A 147 11.45 8.87 0.23
N LEU A 148 10.16 8.86 0.55
CA LEU A 148 9.15 7.95 -0.02
C LEU A 148 9.33 6.46 0.33
N VAL A 149 10.28 6.10 1.20
CA VAL A 149 10.53 4.72 1.64
C VAL A 149 10.57 4.69 3.15
N ASP A 150 10.02 3.65 3.77
CA ASP A 150 10.18 3.41 5.20
C ASP A 150 11.42 2.54 5.45
N GLY A 151 12.37 3.04 6.26
CA GLY A 151 13.72 2.49 6.36
C GLY A 151 13.81 1.15 7.08
N GLU A 152 12.83 0.82 7.94
CA GLU A 152 12.95 -0.31 8.86
C GLU A 152 12.83 -1.68 8.17
N HIS A 153 11.96 -1.82 7.16
CA HIS A 153 11.72 -3.11 6.49
C HIS A 153 12.75 -3.52 5.43
N VAL A 154 13.56 -2.59 4.91
CA VAL A 154 14.54 -2.91 3.86
C VAL A 154 15.89 -3.34 4.45
N SER A 155 16.02 -3.39 5.79
CA SER A 155 17.28 -3.55 6.49
C SER A 155 17.65 -4.98 6.91
N ALA A 156 16.75 -5.96 6.83
CA ALA A 156 16.95 -7.17 7.64
C ALA A 156 17.95 -8.22 7.11
N LYS A 157 18.24 -8.36 5.79
CA LYS A 157 19.00 -9.54 5.30
C LYS A 157 19.96 -9.33 4.09
N GLY A 158 20.11 -8.11 3.56
CA GLY A 158 20.67 -7.90 2.22
C GLY A 158 22.04 -7.22 2.06
N GLY A 159 22.51 -6.50 3.08
CA GLY A 159 23.65 -5.59 2.93
C GLY A 159 23.35 -4.35 2.06
N GLU A 160 24.29 -3.41 2.02
CA GLU A 160 24.14 -2.07 1.43
C GLU A 160 23.75 -2.08 -0.06
N ALA A 161 24.40 -2.91 -0.87
CA ALA A 161 24.16 -2.99 -2.31
C ALA A 161 22.79 -3.61 -2.69
N MET A 162 22.13 -4.33 -1.77
CA MET A 162 20.77 -4.84 -2.01
C MET A 162 19.74 -3.74 -1.75
N LEU A 163 19.92 -2.97 -0.68
CA LEU A 163 19.07 -1.84 -0.33
C LEU A 163 19.03 -0.77 -1.44
N GLU A 164 20.19 -0.46 -2.04
CA GLU A 164 20.26 0.49 -3.16
C GLU A 164 19.52 0.00 -4.41
N ARG A 165 19.57 -1.31 -4.69
CA ARG A 165 18.82 -1.91 -5.80
C ARG A 165 17.31 -1.91 -5.56
N SER A 166 16.86 -2.22 -4.35
CA SER A 166 15.45 -2.12 -3.97
C SER A 166 14.93 -0.69 -4.10
N LEU A 167 15.71 0.30 -3.67
CA LEU A 167 15.37 1.71 -3.83
C LEU A 167 15.35 2.13 -5.31
N ALA A 168 16.30 1.68 -6.11
CA ALA A 168 16.30 1.97 -7.54
C ALA A 168 15.05 1.39 -8.23
N LYS A 169 14.66 0.16 -7.90
CA LYS A 169 13.40 -0.44 -8.38
C LYS A 169 12.19 0.39 -7.96
N PHE A 170 12.15 0.83 -6.70
CA PHE A 170 11.08 1.70 -6.21
C PHE A 170 11.00 3.03 -6.98
N LEU A 171 12.13 3.71 -7.16
CA LEU A 171 12.20 4.95 -7.93
C LEU A 171 11.83 4.74 -9.39
N PHE A 172 12.24 3.62 -9.99
CA PHE A 172 11.84 3.25 -11.34
C PHE A 172 10.31 3.10 -11.44
N THR A 173 9.67 2.41 -10.48
CA THR A 173 8.21 2.30 -10.39
C THR A 173 7.57 3.69 -10.22
N LEU A 174 8.06 4.51 -9.28
CA LEU A 174 7.56 5.86 -9.05
C LEU A 174 7.74 6.81 -10.24
N MET A 175 8.73 6.57 -11.09
CA MET A 175 8.95 7.33 -12.32
C MET A 175 8.28 6.70 -13.54
N SER A 176 7.49 5.64 -13.36
CA SER A 176 6.73 5.02 -14.44
C SER A 176 5.36 5.68 -14.62
N SER A 177 4.78 5.51 -15.82
CA SER A 177 3.40 5.90 -16.07
C SER A 177 2.44 4.97 -15.32
N GLU A 178 1.20 5.37 -15.13
CA GLU A 178 0.16 4.57 -14.48
C GLU A 178 0.01 3.20 -15.15
N LEU A 179 0.00 3.16 -16.49
CA LEU A 179 -0.04 1.91 -17.25
C LEU A 179 1.24 1.08 -17.11
N GLY A 180 2.40 1.73 -16.96
CA GLY A 180 3.65 1.02 -16.68
C GLY A 180 3.67 0.39 -15.28
N ILE A 181 3.17 1.10 -14.28
CA ILE A 181 3.02 0.60 -12.90
C ILE A 181 2.04 -0.58 -12.87
N ALA A 182 0.89 -0.44 -13.51
CA ALA A 182 -0.07 -1.55 -13.64
C ALA A 182 0.54 -2.77 -14.33
N GLY A 183 1.34 -2.55 -15.37
CA GLY A 183 2.03 -3.60 -16.09
C GLY A 183 3.09 -4.33 -15.27
N LEU A 184 3.81 -3.60 -14.41
CA LEU A 184 4.70 -4.18 -13.41
C LEU A 184 3.91 -5.06 -12.42
N ALA A 185 2.77 -4.59 -11.93
CA ALA A 185 1.92 -5.34 -11.00
C ALA A 185 1.38 -6.63 -11.62
N GLU A 186 0.83 -6.56 -12.83
CA GLU A 186 0.31 -7.72 -13.57
C GLU A 186 1.41 -8.73 -13.93
N ARG A 187 2.65 -8.27 -14.14
CA ARG A 187 3.81 -9.14 -14.35
C ARG A 187 4.21 -9.86 -13.07
N ASP A 188 4.26 -9.13 -11.96
CA ASP A 188 4.73 -9.66 -10.68
C ASP A 188 3.67 -10.58 -10.03
N PHE A 189 2.39 -10.38 -10.34
CA PHE A 189 1.24 -11.12 -9.80
C PHE A 189 0.26 -11.54 -10.91
N PRO A 190 0.68 -12.41 -11.86
CA PRO A 190 -0.12 -12.81 -13.01
C PRO A 190 -1.37 -13.61 -12.64
N GLU A 191 -1.45 -14.15 -11.42
CA GLU A 191 -2.60 -14.86 -10.88
C GLU A 191 -3.75 -13.93 -10.48
N THR A 192 -3.49 -12.62 -10.32
CA THR A 192 -4.49 -11.67 -9.86
C THR A 192 -5.45 -11.27 -10.98
N ASP A 193 -6.74 -11.53 -10.79
CA ASP A 193 -7.77 -11.15 -11.77
C ASP A 193 -8.29 -9.71 -11.56
N LEU A 194 -8.20 -9.20 -10.33
CA LEU A 194 -8.65 -7.87 -9.95
C LEU A 194 -7.74 -7.24 -8.90
N PHE A 195 -7.14 -6.09 -9.22
CA PHE A 195 -6.39 -5.26 -8.29
C PHE A 195 -7.26 -4.13 -7.76
N VAL A 196 -7.29 -3.97 -6.43
CA VAL A 196 -7.85 -2.78 -5.79
C VAL A 196 -6.71 -1.85 -5.42
N HIS A 197 -6.68 -0.67 -6.04
CA HIS A 197 -5.61 0.29 -5.84
C HIS A 197 -6.09 1.52 -5.05
N HIS A 198 -5.25 1.96 -4.13
CA HIS A 198 -5.58 3.04 -3.20
C HIS A 198 -4.89 4.34 -3.62
N MET A 199 -5.66 5.40 -3.82
CA MET A 199 -5.08 6.72 -4.01
C MET A 199 -4.47 7.23 -2.71
N MET A 200 -3.57 8.21 -2.83
CA MET A 200 -2.95 8.91 -1.70
C MET A 200 -3.10 10.41 -1.93
N ASP A 201 -3.65 11.12 -0.94
CA ASP A 201 -3.67 12.57 -0.92
C ASP A 201 -2.78 13.08 0.21
N MET A 202 -1.68 13.72 -0.19
CA MET A 202 -0.57 14.07 0.69
C MET A 202 -0.29 15.57 0.71
N GLU A 203 -1.08 16.36 -0.04
CA GLU A 203 -0.84 17.79 -0.24
C GLU A 203 -0.83 18.55 1.09
N LYS A 204 -1.80 18.30 1.97
CA LYS A 204 -1.89 18.99 3.26
C LYS A 204 -0.91 18.43 4.28
N ALA A 205 -0.70 17.12 4.28
CA ALA A 205 0.22 16.46 5.18
C ALA A 205 1.66 17.02 5.05
N TYR A 206 2.08 17.33 3.82
CA TYR A 206 3.44 17.83 3.53
C TYR A 206 3.52 19.31 3.12
N ALA A 207 2.39 20.04 3.17
CA ALA A 207 2.30 21.47 2.83
C ALA A 207 2.96 21.84 1.50
N ASP A 208 2.80 20.98 0.50
CA ASP A 208 3.41 21.12 -0.82
C ASP A 208 2.46 20.52 -1.86
N ARG A 209 2.43 21.11 -3.05
CA ARG A 209 1.42 20.81 -4.05
C ARG A 209 1.96 19.77 -5.04
N PRO A 210 1.31 18.60 -5.21
CA PRO A 210 1.72 17.63 -6.22
C PRO A 210 1.56 18.20 -7.62
N HIS A 211 2.33 17.69 -8.58
CA HIS A 211 2.27 18.12 -9.98
C HIS A 211 0.87 17.85 -10.58
N CYS A 212 0.33 16.67 -10.33
CA CYS A 212 -1.06 16.33 -10.60
C CYS A 212 -1.85 16.46 -9.30
N VAL A 213 -2.63 17.54 -9.19
CA VAL A 213 -3.49 17.78 -8.02
C VAL A 213 -4.54 16.69 -7.86
N PHE A 214 -4.94 16.42 -6.61
CA PHE A 214 -5.80 15.28 -6.27
C PHE A 214 -7.13 15.23 -7.05
N SER A 215 -7.77 16.38 -7.29
CA SER A 215 -8.98 16.44 -8.14
C SER A 215 -8.76 15.90 -9.56
N LYS A 216 -7.58 16.13 -10.14
CA LYS A 216 -7.19 15.56 -11.45
C LYS A 216 -6.79 14.09 -11.32
N GLN A 217 -6.15 13.69 -10.21
CA GLN A 217 -5.84 12.28 -9.96
C GLN A 217 -7.11 11.43 -9.98
N ILE A 218 -8.20 11.88 -9.35
CA ILE A 218 -9.51 11.19 -9.38
C ILE A 218 -9.97 10.93 -10.81
N ASP A 219 -9.91 11.93 -11.70
CA ASP A 219 -10.30 11.75 -13.11
C ASP A 219 -9.37 10.78 -13.84
N ARG A 220 -8.07 10.86 -13.56
CA ARG A 220 -7.08 9.99 -14.20
C ARG A 220 -7.22 8.54 -13.76
N MET A 221 -7.49 8.27 -12.48
CA MET A 221 -7.72 6.91 -11.99
C MET A 221 -9.00 6.31 -12.56
N ARG A 222 -10.07 7.11 -12.73
CA ARG A 222 -11.27 6.69 -13.47
C ARG A 222 -10.94 6.24 -14.89
N ASP A 223 -10.20 7.08 -15.62
CA ASP A 223 -9.87 6.82 -17.01
C ASP A 223 -8.92 5.62 -17.14
N PHE A 224 -7.99 5.47 -16.20
CA PHE A 224 -7.14 4.30 -16.05
C PHE A 224 -7.95 3.01 -15.85
N ASP A 225 -8.86 2.97 -14.88
CA ASP A 225 -9.68 1.78 -14.58
C ASP A 225 -10.54 1.34 -15.77
N ARG A 226 -11.04 2.32 -16.54
CA ARG A 226 -11.78 2.07 -17.80
C ARG A 226 -10.89 1.44 -18.86
N VAL A 227 -9.67 1.96 -19.07
CA VAL A 227 -8.73 1.37 -20.03
C VAL A 227 -8.31 -0.04 -19.61
N LYS A 228 -8.23 -0.31 -18.31
CA LYS A 228 -7.95 -1.64 -17.76
C LYS A 228 -9.17 -2.56 -17.72
N ALA A 229 -10.31 -2.13 -18.26
CA ALA A 229 -11.51 -2.93 -18.46
C ALA A 229 -11.92 -3.77 -17.23
N GLY A 230 -11.79 -3.17 -16.04
CA GLY A 230 -12.24 -3.77 -14.78
C GLY A 230 -11.24 -4.75 -14.15
N ALA A 231 -10.02 -4.85 -14.67
CA ALA A 231 -8.91 -5.54 -13.97
C ALA A 231 -8.36 -4.71 -12.79
N PHE A 232 -8.70 -3.42 -12.73
CA PHE A 232 -8.33 -2.50 -11.66
C PHE A 232 -9.57 -1.76 -11.15
N LEU A 233 -9.60 -1.49 -9.85
CA LEU A 233 -10.62 -0.73 -9.14
C LEU A 233 -9.99 0.23 -8.13
N ASN A 234 -10.42 1.48 -8.13
CA ASN A 234 -9.81 2.49 -7.27
C ASN A 234 -10.59 2.77 -5.96
N PHE A 235 -9.82 3.04 -4.90
CA PHE A 235 -10.28 3.67 -3.67
C PHE A 235 -9.81 5.13 -3.64
N VAL A 236 -10.73 6.06 -3.37
CA VAL A 236 -10.39 7.49 -3.23
C VAL A 236 -9.76 7.75 -1.86
N ALA A 237 -8.71 8.57 -1.80
CA ALA A 237 -8.12 8.98 -0.53
C ALA A 237 -9.02 9.99 0.21
N PHE A 238 -8.97 9.94 1.55
CA PHE A 238 -9.53 10.95 2.43
C PHE A 238 -8.41 11.70 3.17
N ASP A 239 -8.48 13.03 3.16
CA ASP A 239 -7.63 13.97 3.87
C ASP A 239 -8.49 15.02 4.62
N PRO A 240 -8.75 14.84 5.94
CA PRO A 240 -9.59 15.76 6.69
C PRO A 240 -8.98 17.16 6.84
N PHE A 241 -7.69 17.35 6.53
CA PHE A 241 -7.05 18.67 6.54
C PHE A 241 -7.46 19.54 5.35
N ARG A 242 -8.14 18.96 4.34
CA ARG A 242 -8.90 19.73 3.34
C ARG A 242 -10.25 20.22 3.86
N ARG A 243 -10.65 19.83 5.08
CA ARG A 243 -11.86 20.27 5.79
C ARG A 243 -13.12 19.85 5.02
N ASP A 244 -14.11 20.73 4.96
CA ASP A 244 -15.39 20.56 4.23
C ASP A 244 -15.21 20.16 2.75
N ARG A 245 -14.09 20.55 2.13
CA ARG A 245 -13.82 20.23 0.72
C ARG A 245 -13.50 18.77 0.49
N ASP A 246 -13.06 18.02 1.50
CA ASP A 246 -12.60 16.66 1.27
C ASP A 246 -13.75 15.68 1.04
N LEU A 247 -14.80 15.78 1.86
CA LEU A 247 -16.01 14.99 1.65
C LEU A 247 -16.63 15.26 0.27
N ALA A 248 -16.54 16.50 -0.24
CA ALA A 248 -16.98 16.82 -1.59
C ALA A 248 -16.15 16.11 -2.68
N LEU A 249 -14.84 15.90 -2.46
CA LEU A 249 -13.97 15.14 -3.35
C LEU A 249 -14.29 13.64 -3.30
N VAL A 250 -14.53 13.09 -2.10
CA VAL A 250 -14.98 11.70 -1.91
C VAL A 250 -16.31 11.45 -2.61
N LYS A 251 -17.31 12.33 -2.39
CA LYS A 251 -18.62 12.28 -3.06
C LYS A 251 -18.47 12.30 -4.58
N ARG A 252 -17.67 13.23 -5.10
CA ARG A 252 -17.38 13.31 -6.54
C ARG A 252 -16.74 12.02 -7.07
N ALA A 253 -15.78 11.45 -6.34
CA ALA A 253 -15.08 10.24 -6.74
C ALA A 253 -16.02 9.01 -6.75
N TRP A 254 -16.90 8.91 -5.75
CA TRP A 254 -17.97 7.92 -5.70
C TRP A 254 -18.98 8.10 -6.85
N GLU A 255 -19.59 9.27 -6.99
CA GLU A 255 -20.69 9.52 -7.94
C GLU A 255 -20.24 9.55 -9.41
N LYS A 256 -19.01 10.03 -9.67
CA LYS A 256 -18.53 10.34 -11.04
C LYS A 256 -17.12 9.85 -11.34
N GLY A 257 -16.34 9.48 -10.33
CA GLY A 257 -14.96 9.01 -10.46
C GLY A 257 -14.84 7.49 -10.56
N GLY A 258 -15.93 6.74 -10.38
CA GLY A 258 -15.89 5.27 -10.41
C GLY A 258 -15.13 4.64 -9.24
N SER A 259 -14.90 5.39 -8.15
CA SER A 259 -14.33 4.81 -6.93
C SER A 259 -15.32 3.86 -6.27
N VAL A 260 -14.81 2.74 -5.76
CA VAL A 260 -15.62 1.70 -5.07
C VAL A 260 -15.44 1.70 -3.55
N GLY A 261 -14.56 2.55 -3.03
CA GLY A 261 -14.27 2.64 -1.60
C GLY A 261 -13.43 3.87 -1.26
N VAL A 262 -13.11 4.03 0.03
CA VAL A 262 -12.30 5.13 0.56
C VAL A 262 -11.06 4.60 1.27
N LYS A 263 -9.88 5.16 0.99
CA LYS A 263 -8.65 4.94 1.76
C LYS A 263 -8.56 5.98 2.87
N PHE A 264 -8.53 5.51 4.12
CA PHE A 264 -8.32 6.32 5.32
C PHE A 264 -6.87 6.12 5.79
N TYR A 265 -6.12 7.21 5.95
CA TYR A 265 -4.67 7.16 6.16
C TYR A 265 -4.22 7.94 7.41
N PRO A 266 -4.37 7.35 8.61
CA PRO A 266 -3.98 7.98 9.87
C PRO A 266 -2.52 8.48 9.96
N PRO A 267 -1.52 7.83 9.33
CA PRO A 267 -0.12 8.30 9.36
C PRO A 267 0.09 9.73 8.81
N SER A 268 -0.90 10.31 8.12
CA SER A 268 -0.92 11.73 7.73
C SER A 268 -1.08 12.70 8.93
N GLY A 269 -1.60 12.23 10.07
CA GLY A 269 -1.68 12.98 11.32
C GLY A 269 -3.07 13.07 11.96
N TYR A 270 -3.95 12.11 11.72
CA TYR A 270 -5.30 12.13 12.30
C TYR A 270 -5.76 10.72 12.70
N ARG A 271 -6.70 10.64 13.63
CA ARG A 271 -7.38 9.42 14.09
C ARG A 271 -8.80 9.36 13.51
N PRO A 272 -9.44 8.18 13.48
CA PRO A 272 -10.88 8.09 13.18
C PRO A 272 -11.75 8.80 14.24
N THR A 273 -11.38 8.72 15.52
CA THR A 273 -12.04 9.41 16.62
C THR A 273 -11.04 9.75 17.73
N GLY A 274 -11.39 10.69 18.60
CA GLY A 274 -10.56 11.04 19.74
C GLY A 274 -9.27 11.73 19.27
N ASN A 275 -9.39 12.59 18.26
CA ASN A 275 -8.30 13.37 17.74
C ASN A 275 -7.68 14.28 18.81
N VAL A 276 -6.40 14.56 18.64
CA VAL A 276 -5.66 15.54 19.41
C VAL A 276 -4.92 16.45 18.45
N ILE A 277 -4.87 17.74 18.76
CA ILE A 277 -4.04 18.67 18.01
C ILE A 277 -2.66 18.69 18.69
N PRO A 278 -1.62 18.12 18.06
CA PRO A 278 -0.29 18.10 18.66
C PRO A 278 0.25 19.53 18.77
N LYS A 279 1.00 19.81 19.84
CA LYS A 279 1.77 21.06 19.91
C LYS A 279 2.83 21.06 18.80
N PHE A 280 3.14 22.23 18.27
CA PHE A 280 4.27 22.36 17.36
C PHE A 280 5.59 22.23 18.14
N GLU A 281 6.37 21.21 17.83
CA GLU A 281 7.69 20.94 18.43
C GLU A 281 8.81 20.93 17.37
N GLY A 282 8.50 21.34 16.14
CA GLY A 282 9.45 21.36 15.04
C GLY A 282 10.55 22.42 15.21
N LYS A 283 11.68 22.19 14.55
CA LYS A 283 12.88 23.03 14.61
C LYS A 283 13.09 23.85 13.33
N THR A 284 12.34 23.58 12.26
CA THR A 284 12.51 24.22 10.95
C THR A 284 11.24 24.90 10.49
N GLY A 285 11.39 25.92 9.64
CA GLY A 285 10.25 26.60 9.02
C GLY A 285 9.41 25.67 8.12
N ALA A 286 10.03 24.62 7.54
CA ALA A 286 9.30 23.61 6.78
C ALA A 286 8.37 22.78 7.66
N GLN A 287 8.85 22.33 8.82
CA GLN A 287 8.04 21.61 9.81
C GLN A 287 6.90 22.50 10.35
N GLU A 288 7.17 23.80 10.58
CA GLU A 288 6.14 24.75 10.99
C GLU A 288 5.05 24.89 9.92
N LYS A 289 5.45 25.03 8.65
CA LYS A 289 4.51 25.10 7.52
C LYS A 289 3.66 23.84 7.39
N GLN A 290 4.25 22.65 7.58
CA GLN A 290 3.55 21.36 7.57
C GLN A 290 2.58 21.21 8.74
N TRP A 291 3.00 21.61 9.94
CA TRP A 291 2.11 21.65 11.10
C TRP A 291 0.93 22.59 10.86
N LYS A 292 1.18 23.80 10.36
CA LYS A 292 0.13 24.78 10.04
C LYS A 292 -0.84 24.28 8.99
N SER A 293 -0.33 23.67 7.93
CA SER A 293 -1.14 23.10 6.84
C SER A 293 -2.15 22.06 7.34
N ARG A 294 -1.82 21.30 8.40
CA ARG A 294 -2.70 20.31 9.01
C ARG A 294 -3.61 20.91 10.08
N TYR A 295 -3.05 21.70 11.00
CA TYR A 295 -3.71 21.98 12.28
C TYR A 295 -4.02 23.46 12.53
N GLU A 296 -3.47 24.40 11.75
CA GLU A 296 -3.71 25.83 12.01
C GLU A 296 -5.19 26.18 11.84
N GLY A 297 -5.76 26.72 12.92
CA GLY A 297 -7.18 27.09 12.98
C GLY A 297 -8.14 25.90 13.00
N LEU A 298 -7.66 24.69 13.36
CA LEU A 298 -8.48 23.49 13.48
C LEU A 298 -8.58 23.04 14.94
N SER A 299 -9.79 22.79 15.42
CA SER A 299 -10.05 22.15 16.72
C SER A 299 -10.07 20.62 16.58
N LYS A 300 -9.89 19.91 17.69
CA LYS A 300 -10.02 18.44 17.70
C LYS A 300 -11.45 17.98 17.40
N GLU A 301 -12.45 18.75 17.82
CA GLU A 301 -13.86 18.49 17.56
C GLU A 301 -14.20 18.69 16.07
N GLU A 302 -13.62 19.69 15.41
CA GLU A 302 -13.78 19.87 13.97
C GLU A 302 -13.14 18.72 13.19
N LEU A 303 -11.95 18.27 13.59
CA LEU A 303 -11.27 17.13 12.98
C LEU A 303 -12.06 15.82 13.16
N ASP A 304 -12.55 15.53 14.38
CA ASP A 304 -13.46 14.41 14.63
C ASP A 304 -14.77 14.56 13.84
N GLY A 305 -15.27 15.79 13.67
CA GLY A 305 -16.45 16.12 12.88
C GLY A 305 -16.31 15.73 11.41
N TYR A 306 -15.21 16.12 10.75
CA TYR A 306 -14.97 15.77 9.34
C TYR A 306 -14.86 14.25 9.13
N CYS A 307 -14.20 13.53 10.05
CA CYS A 307 -14.17 12.07 10.02
C CYS A 307 -15.58 11.46 10.21
N ALA A 308 -16.36 11.99 11.16
CA ALA A 308 -17.71 11.50 11.43
C ALA A 308 -18.68 11.70 10.24
N GLU A 309 -18.55 12.81 9.51
CA GLU A 309 -19.31 13.07 8.28
C GLU A 309 -18.97 12.08 7.17
N LEU A 310 -17.68 11.77 6.98
CA LEU A 310 -17.24 10.72 6.06
C LEU A 310 -17.89 9.38 6.44
N PHE A 311 -17.80 8.97 7.70
CA PHE A 311 -18.32 7.67 8.14
C PHE A 311 -19.83 7.57 7.98
N ALA A 312 -20.56 8.65 8.26
CA ALA A 312 -22.01 8.69 8.02
C ALA A 312 -22.33 8.51 6.54
N TYR A 313 -21.65 9.27 5.67
CA TYR A 313 -21.85 9.16 4.23
C TYR A 313 -21.50 7.75 3.70
N CYS A 314 -20.36 7.19 4.08
CA CYS A 314 -19.97 5.85 3.68
C CYS A 314 -20.91 4.77 4.21
N ALA A 315 -21.44 4.92 5.43
CA ALA A 315 -22.42 4.00 5.97
C ALA A 315 -23.74 4.06 5.19
N ASP A 316 -24.24 5.26 4.91
CA ASP A 316 -25.52 5.47 4.22
C ASP A 316 -25.49 4.95 2.78
N GLU A 317 -24.40 5.21 2.05
CA GLU A 317 -24.20 4.75 0.67
C GLU A 317 -23.66 3.31 0.59
N GLY A 318 -23.25 2.74 1.73
CA GLY A 318 -22.61 1.43 1.82
C GLY A 318 -21.28 1.35 1.07
N ILE A 319 -20.46 2.40 1.19
CA ILE A 319 -19.10 2.54 0.65
C ILE A 319 -18.10 1.94 1.67
N PRO A 320 -17.30 0.93 1.31
CA PRO A 320 -16.30 0.38 2.20
C PRO A 320 -15.13 1.34 2.46
N ILE A 321 -14.53 1.25 3.64
CA ILE A 321 -13.34 2.01 4.02
C ILE A 321 -12.17 1.07 4.29
N PHE A 322 -11.10 1.26 3.53
CA PHE A 322 -9.81 0.64 3.78
C PHE A 322 -8.97 1.55 4.68
N VAL A 323 -8.41 1.01 5.75
CA VAL A 323 -7.66 1.78 6.74
C VAL A 323 -6.22 1.30 6.79
N HIS A 324 -5.24 2.20 6.69
CA HIS A 324 -3.87 1.85 7.03
C HIS A 324 -3.78 1.51 8.52
N CYS A 325 -3.25 0.34 8.88
CA CYS A 325 -3.30 -0.18 10.25
C CYS A 325 -2.01 -0.88 10.67
N THR A 326 -0.94 -0.08 10.81
CA THR A 326 0.29 -0.43 11.54
C THR A 326 0.71 0.78 12.36
N ASP A 327 1.56 0.58 13.37
CA ASP A 327 2.12 1.68 14.18
C ASP A 327 3.28 2.42 13.48
N GLU A 328 3.70 1.90 12.34
CA GLU A 328 4.72 2.43 11.43
C GLU A 328 4.16 2.72 10.01
N GLY A 329 5.04 2.90 9.00
CA GLY A 329 4.68 3.16 7.61
C GLY A 329 5.10 4.54 7.11
N PHE A 330 4.60 4.93 5.94
CA PHE A 330 4.91 6.23 5.32
C PHE A 330 4.24 7.40 6.05
N GLN A 331 4.85 7.79 7.16
CA GLN A 331 4.34 8.78 8.10
C GLN A 331 4.71 10.21 7.70
N ALA A 332 3.79 11.14 7.96
CA ALA A 332 4.04 12.56 7.74
C ALA A 332 4.88 13.20 8.86
N VAL A 333 4.87 12.60 10.06
CA VAL A 333 5.79 12.86 11.16
C VAL A 333 6.05 11.53 11.86
N GLU A 334 7.29 11.26 12.24
CA GLU A 334 7.65 10.07 13.02
C GLU A 334 6.73 9.90 14.24
N GLY A 335 6.22 8.68 14.42
CA GLY A 335 5.28 8.32 15.48
C GLY A 335 3.80 8.54 15.13
N TYR A 336 3.47 9.16 14.00
CA TYR A 336 2.07 9.31 13.56
C TYR A 336 1.42 7.97 13.16
N GLY A 337 2.20 6.92 12.89
CA GLY A 337 1.65 5.58 12.63
C GLY A 337 0.81 5.06 13.80
N LYS A 338 1.12 5.45 15.04
CA LYS A 338 0.31 5.15 16.24
C LYS A 338 -1.12 5.72 16.19
N MET A 339 -1.41 6.67 15.30
CA MET A 339 -2.78 7.15 15.08
C MET A 339 -3.66 6.13 14.35
N SER A 340 -3.05 5.09 13.78
CA SER A 340 -3.71 3.97 13.12
C SER A 340 -4.25 2.90 14.09
N GLU A 341 -4.07 3.09 15.40
CA GLU A 341 -4.43 2.09 16.41
C GLU A 341 -5.91 1.65 16.34
N PRO A 342 -6.21 0.33 16.25
CA PRO A 342 -7.56 -0.16 16.00
C PRO A 342 -8.60 0.29 17.03
N ARG A 343 -8.23 0.45 18.31
CA ARG A 343 -9.17 0.90 19.35
C ARG A 343 -9.83 2.24 19.04
N PHE A 344 -9.18 3.14 18.28
CA PHE A 344 -9.78 4.41 17.90
C PHE A 344 -10.98 4.24 16.95
N TRP A 345 -11.12 3.08 16.30
CA TRP A 345 -12.27 2.73 15.46
C TRP A 345 -13.44 2.13 16.22
N LEU A 346 -13.25 1.67 17.46
CA LEU A 346 -14.31 1.03 18.25
C LEU A 346 -15.59 1.89 18.37
N PRO A 347 -15.52 3.22 18.60
CA PRO A 347 -16.71 4.06 18.60
C PRO A 347 -17.42 4.11 17.23
N VAL A 348 -16.67 4.11 16.14
CA VAL A 348 -17.19 4.13 14.76
C VAL A 348 -17.91 2.82 14.44
N ILE A 349 -17.26 1.68 14.71
CA ILE A 349 -17.80 0.34 14.46
C ILE A 349 -19.11 0.12 15.23
N LYS A 350 -19.17 0.56 16.50
CA LYS A 350 -20.39 0.46 17.32
C LYS A 350 -21.52 1.33 16.79
N LYS A 351 -21.21 2.51 16.24
CA LYS A 351 -22.20 3.47 15.73
C LYS A 351 -22.73 3.06 14.35
N TYR A 352 -21.85 2.69 13.42
CA TYR A 352 -22.18 2.41 12.01
C TYR A 352 -22.03 0.91 11.71
N LYS A 353 -23.05 0.13 12.08
CA LYS A 353 -23.01 -1.35 11.96
C LYS A 353 -23.00 -1.87 10.51
N ASN A 354 -23.35 -1.01 9.56
CA ASN A 354 -23.38 -1.27 8.12
C ASN A 354 -22.14 -0.73 7.38
N LEU A 355 -21.20 -0.08 8.08
CA LEU A 355 -19.98 0.45 7.47
C LEU A 355 -18.90 -0.65 7.43
N ASN A 356 -18.60 -1.17 6.25
CA ASN A 356 -17.53 -2.15 6.08
C ASN A 356 -16.15 -1.50 6.24
N LEU A 357 -15.35 -1.99 7.18
CA LEU A 357 -13.97 -1.56 7.42
C LEU A 357 -13.00 -2.71 7.13
N CYS A 358 -11.91 -2.42 6.43
CA CYS A 358 -10.78 -3.34 6.30
C CYS A 358 -9.53 -2.72 6.94
N PHE A 359 -8.97 -3.39 7.94
CA PHE A 359 -7.70 -3.02 8.55
C PHE A 359 -6.54 -3.58 7.73
N GLY A 360 -5.75 -2.67 7.14
CA GLY A 360 -4.56 -2.99 6.37
C GLY A 360 -3.51 -3.72 7.20
N HIS A 361 -2.72 -4.58 6.57
CA HIS A 361 -1.64 -5.36 7.18
C HIS A 361 -2.07 -6.18 8.41
N ALA A 362 -3.36 -6.43 8.61
CA ALA A 362 -3.89 -7.16 9.74
C ALA A 362 -3.41 -6.65 11.12
N GLY A 363 -3.09 -5.35 11.22
CA GLY A 363 -2.57 -4.74 12.44
C GLY A 363 -1.05 -4.70 12.56
N GLY A 364 -0.28 -5.47 11.77
CA GLY A 364 1.16 -5.59 11.95
C GLY A 364 1.68 -6.95 11.49
N TYR A 365 2.99 -7.19 11.65
CA TYR A 365 3.71 -8.24 10.92
C TYR A 365 4.29 -9.37 11.78
N ASP A 366 4.30 -9.24 13.11
CA ASP A 366 5.10 -10.14 13.95
C ASP A 366 4.25 -11.13 14.74
N ASP A 367 3.23 -10.66 15.46
CA ASP A 367 2.50 -11.53 16.40
C ASP A 367 1.75 -12.67 15.70
N TRP A 368 1.29 -12.47 14.46
CA TRP A 368 0.65 -13.52 13.66
C TRP A 368 1.53 -14.78 13.48
N TYR A 369 2.84 -14.64 13.61
CA TYR A 369 3.85 -15.69 13.41
C TYR A 369 4.47 -16.19 14.72
N ALA A 370 3.98 -15.72 15.87
CA ALA A 370 4.42 -16.18 17.17
C ALA A 370 4.21 -17.69 17.34
N ALA A 371 5.01 -18.30 18.21
CA ALA A 371 4.91 -19.75 18.46
C ALA A 371 3.56 -20.15 19.06
N GLU A 372 2.96 -19.28 19.88
CA GLU A 372 1.65 -19.47 20.51
C GLU A 372 0.93 -18.12 20.62
N LEU A 373 -0.41 -18.16 20.56
CA LEU A 373 -1.31 -17.03 20.75
C LEU A 373 -2.41 -17.37 21.76
N ASP A 374 -2.70 -16.44 22.66
CA ASP A 374 -3.73 -16.55 23.70
C ASP A 374 -4.91 -15.57 23.49
N TRP A 375 -4.97 -14.90 22.34
CA TRP A 375 -5.90 -13.80 22.05
C TRP A 375 -7.38 -14.16 22.27
N LEU A 376 -7.76 -15.42 22.02
CA LEU A 376 -9.12 -15.92 22.24
C LEU A 376 -9.53 -15.89 23.71
N GLU A 377 -8.60 -16.09 24.64
CA GLU A 377 -8.89 -16.05 26.09
C GLU A 377 -9.22 -14.62 26.53
N ARG A 378 -8.57 -13.65 25.90
CA ARG A 378 -8.66 -12.23 26.22
C ARG A 378 -9.64 -11.48 25.30
N VAL A 379 -10.42 -12.19 24.47
CA VAL A 379 -11.28 -11.59 23.44
C VAL A 379 -12.23 -10.55 24.00
N ASP A 380 -12.77 -10.75 25.21
CA ASP A 380 -13.74 -9.87 25.87
C ASP A 380 -13.12 -8.73 26.68
N GLU A 381 -11.81 -8.72 26.86
CA GLU A 381 -11.12 -7.66 27.58
C GLU A 381 -11.17 -6.32 26.83
N PRO A 382 -11.12 -5.18 27.55
CA PRO A 382 -11.03 -3.87 26.95
C PRO A 382 -9.80 -3.72 26.06
N LEU A 383 -9.93 -2.99 24.94
CA LEU A 383 -8.79 -2.61 24.11
C LEU A 383 -8.04 -1.45 24.80
N THR A 384 -6.75 -1.65 25.05
CA THR A 384 -5.82 -0.65 25.61
C THR A 384 -4.63 -0.48 24.67
N ASN A 385 -3.80 0.53 24.92
CA ASN A 385 -2.54 0.74 24.18
C ASN A 385 -1.43 -0.26 24.53
N GLU A 386 -1.70 -1.22 25.41
CA GLU A 386 -0.79 -2.31 25.75
C GLU A 386 -1.09 -3.56 24.93
N VAL A 387 -2.27 -3.62 24.29
CA VAL A 387 -2.67 -4.70 23.39
C VAL A 387 -2.10 -4.41 22.00
N SER A 388 -1.41 -5.37 21.39
CA SER A 388 -0.85 -5.21 20.04
C SER A 388 -1.94 -4.92 19.01
N PHE A 389 -1.57 -4.24 17.93
CA PHE A 389 -2.53 -3.85 16.89
C PHE A 389 -3.17 -5.09 16.27
N GLU A 390 -2.38 -6.13 16.02
CA GLU A 390 -2.82 -7.43 15.48
C GLU A 390 -3.92 -8.06 16.35
N GLU A 391 -3.69 -8.10 17.66
CA GLU A 391 -4.68 -8.62 18.60
C GLU A 391 -5.94 -7.75 18.62
N GLN A 392 -5.79 -6.41 18.62
CA GLN A 392 -6.94 -5.52 18.58
C GLN A 392 -7.78 -5.73 17.29
N VAL A 393 -7.14 -5.86 16.13
CA VAL A 393 -7.81 -6.15 14.85
C VAL A 393 -8.53 -7.50 14.90
N PHE A 394 -7.87 -8.55 15.38
CA PHE A 394 -8.50 -9.87 15.58
C PHE A 394 -9.77 -9.75 16.44
N ARG A 395 -9.65 -9.17 17.64
CA ARG A 395 -10.76 -9.02 18.58
C ARG A 395 -11.92 -8.22 18.00
N LEU A 396 -11.65 -7.18 17.21
CA LEU A 396 -12.70 -6.42 16.50
C LEU A 396 -13.38 -7.26 15.41
N SER A 397 -12.61 -8.01 14.62
CA SER A 397 -13.12 -8.81 13.49
C SER A 397 -14.06 -9.94 13.91
N VAL A 398 -13.82 -10.56 15.07
CA VAL A 398 -14.66 -11.65 15.59
C VAL A 398 -15.84 -11.16 16.43
N LYS A 399 -15.87 -9.87 16.81
CA LYS A 399 -16.99 -9.25 17.52
C LYS A 399 -17.97 -8.51 16.62
N PHE A 400 -17.52 -8.03 15.45
CA PHE A 400 -18.30 -7.17 14.58
C PHE A 400 -18.35 -7.70 13.16
N GLN A 401 -19.56 -7.75 12.59
CA GLN A 401 -19.79 -8.34 11.26
C GLN A 401 -19.12 -7.56 10.12
N ASN A 402 -18.95 -6.26 10.31
CA ASN A 402 -18.50 -5.30 9.31
C ASN A 402 -16.99 -4.99 9.39
N VAL A 403 -16.20 -5.83 10.09
CA VAL A 403 -14.75 -5.64 10.27
C VAL A 403 -13.97 -6.76 9.58
N TYR A 404 -13.09 -6.36 8.67
CA TYR A 404 -12.21 -7.20 7.87
C TYR A 404 -10.75 -6.85 8.12
N LEU A 405 -9.84 -7.73 7.69
CA LEU A 405 -8.41 -7.55 7.76
C LEU A 405 -7.73 -8.19 6.56
N GLU A 406 -6.59 -7.64 6.14
CA GLU A 406 -5.85 -8.12 4.98
C GLU A 406 -4.35 -8.28 5.27
N PHE A 407 -3.68 -9.22 4.60
CA PHE A 407 -2.28 -9.59 4.88
C PHE A 407 -1.27 -9.04 3.85
N GLY A 408 -1.46 -7.80 3.42
CA GLY A 408 -0.53 -7.06 2.55
C GLY A 408 0.80 -6.79 3.22
N TYR A 409 1.89 -6.93 2.45
CA TYR A 409 3.28 -6.74 2.93
C TYR A 409 3.75 -7.73 4.03
N HIS A 410 3.08 -8.87 4.21
CA HIS A 410 3.46 -9.91 5.17
C HIS A 410 4.60 -10.83 4.65
N GLU A 411 5.84 -10.33 4.60
CA GLU A 411 7.01 -11.07 4.09
C GLU A 411 7.31 -12.38 4.85
N ASN A 412 6.87 -12.46 6.11
CA ASN A 412 7.02 -13.63 6.96
C ASN A 412 6.29 -14.88 6.41
N LEU A 413 5.32 -14.72 5.51
CA LEU A 413 4.69 -15.84 4.80
C LEU A 413 5.62 -16.57 3.84
N ALA A 414 6.69 -15.91 3.36
CA ALA A 414 7.67 -16.54 2.49
C ALA A 414 8.57 -17.53 3.27
N ASP A 415 8.78 -17.30 4.57
CA ASP A 415 9.54 -18.19 5.44
C ASP A 415 8.70 -19.42 5.86
N VAL A 416 9.21 -20.62 5.60
CA VAL A 416 8.49 -21.88 5.85
C VAL A 416 8.17 -22.09 7.34
N GLY A 417 9.08 -21.71 8.24
CA GLY A 417 8.91 -21.87 9.68
C GLY A 417 7.87 -20.91 10.23
N LYS A 418 8.01 -19.62 9.89
CA LYS A 418 7.02 -18.60 10.26
C LYS A 418 5.64 -18.91 9.65
N ARG A 419 5.57 -19.30 8.38
CA ARG A 419 4.32 -19.70 7.72
C ARG A 419 3.62 -20.86 8.45
N ARG A 420 4.36 -21.84 8.98
CA ARG A 420 3.75 -22.92 9.78
C ARG A 420 3.09 -22.39 11.05
N ASN A 421 3.75 -21.48 11.77
CA ASN A 421 3.17 -20.85 12.95
C ASN A 421 1.91 -20.06 12.58
N PHE A 422 1.97 -19.28 11.50
CA PHE A 422 0.82 -18.55 10.98
C PHE A 422 -0.38 -19.47 10.70
N VAL A 423 -0.14 -20.58 9.97
CA VAL A 423 -1.20 -21.56 9.66
C VAL A 423 -1.83 -22.09 10.96
N SER A 424 -1.00 -22.53 11.91
CA SER A 424 -1.47 -23.08 13.19
C SER A 424 -2.26 -22.05 14.01
N ASN A 425 -1.76 -20.81 14.07
CA ASN A 425 -2.40 -19.70 14.78
C ASN A 425 -3.76 -19.38 14.16
N VAL A 426 -3.82 -19.14 12.84
CA VAL A 426 -5.07 -18.79 12.15
C VAL A 426 -6.09 -19.93 12.24
N GLU A 427 -5.66 -21.19 12.10
CA GLU A 427 -6.55 -22.34 12.29
C GLU A 427 -7.13 -22.40 13.71
N SER A 428 -6.29 -22.18 14.73
CA SER A 428 -6.72 -22.13 16.13
C SER A 428 -7.72 -21.00 16.38
N LEU A 429 -7.46 -19.80 15.84
CA LEU A 429 -8.35 -18.65 15.93
C LEU A 429 -9.69 -18.90 15.23
N ILE A 430 -9.70 -19.54 14.05
CA ILE A 430 -10.93 -19.92 13.35
C ILE A 430 -11.76 -20.90 14.19
N ARG A 431 -11.15 -21.99 14.65
CA ARG A 431 -11.82 -23.02 15.46
C ARG A 431 -12.37 -22.43 16.75
N GLY A 432 -11.54 -21.74 17.52
CA GLY A 432 -11.94 -21.18 18.80
C GLY A 432 -12.97 -20.06 18.68
N SER A 433 -12.95 -19.28 17.59
CA SER A 433 -14.02 -18.29 17.33
C SER A 433 -15.36 -18.97 17.09
N ARG A 434 -15.39 -20.06 16.31
CA ARG A 434 -16.62 -20.84 16.08
C ARG A 434 -17.15 -21.50 17.36
N GLU A 435 -16.27 -22.12 18.15
CA GLU A 435 -16.63 -22.77 19.42
C GLU A 435 -17.23 -21.79 20.43
N ARG A 436 -16.77 -20.53 20.42
CA ARG A 436 -17.29 -19.45 21.28
C ARG A 436 -18.53 -18.76 20.71
N GLY A 437 -19.01 -19.16 19.53
CA GLY A 437 -20.15 -18.52 18.86
C GLY A 437 -19.89 -17.08 18.41
N LEU A 438 -18.61 -16.74 18.18
CA LEU A 438 -18.19 -15.44 17.66
C LEU A 438 -18.46 -15.34 16.15
N VAL A 439 -18.25 -14.16 15.59
CA VAL A 439 -18.30 -13.96 14.15
C VAL A 439 -17.26 -14.87 13.47
N PRO A 440 -17.60 -15.62 12.41
CA PRO A 440 -16.67 -16.56 11.79
C PRO A 440 -15.42 -15.85 11.25
N PHE A 441 -14.27 -16.11 11.87
CA PHE A 441 -13.03 -15.38 11.62
C PHE A 441 -12.53 -15.54 10.18
N GLU A 442 -12.65 -16.74 9.61
CA GLU A 442 -12.29 -17.05 8.23
C GLU A 442 -13.02 -16.18 7.20
N SER A 443 -14.18 -15.64 7.56
CA SER A 443 -14.98 -14.79 6.68
C SER A 443 -14.46 -13.34 6.61
N LYS A 444 -13.47 -13.00 7.45
CA LYS A 444 -12.91 -11.65 7.65
C LYS A 444 -11.51 -11.47 7.07
N LEU A 445 -10.87 -12.55 6.64
CA LEU A 445 -9.50 -12.56 6.10
C LEU A 445 -9.49 -12.25 4.60
N LEU A 446 -8.76 -11.23 4.18
CA LEU A 446 -8.65 -10.85 2.77
C LEU A 446 -7.21 -11.00 2.30
N PHE A 447 -7.05 -11.42 1.05
CA PHE A 447 -5.77 -11.36 0.37
C PHE A 447 -5.46 -9.94 -0.11
N GLY A 448 -4.24 -9.49 0.13
CA GLY A 448 -3.68 -8.23 -0.37
C GLY A 448 -2.16 -8.33 -0.44
N THR A 449 -1.52 -7.56 -1.33
CA THR A 449 -0.05 -7.61 -1.50
C THR A 449 0.67 -6.36 -1.01
N ASP A 450 -0.05 -5.24 -0.91
CA ASP A 450 0.51 -3.89 -0.90
C ASP A 450 1.56 -3.70 -2.01
N TRP A 451 1.17 -4.04 -3.25
CA TRP A 451 2.10 -4.29 -4.37
C TRP A 451 3.17 -3.22 -4.55
N HIS A 452 2.80 -1.94 -4.46
CA HIS A 452 3.76 -0.87 -4.74
C HIS A 452 4.88 -0.84 -3.70
N MET A 453 4.57 -1.16 -2.43
CA MET A 453 5.57 -1.29 -1.37
C MET A 453 6.31 -2.62 -1.50
N SER A 454 5.60 -3.72 -1.71
CA SER A 454 6.22 -5.04 -1.86
C SER A 454 7.04 -5.20 -3.13
N SER A 455 6.85 -4.35 -4.14
CA SER A 455 7.69 -4.29 -5.33
C SER A 455 9.15 -3.98 -4.98
N MET A 456 9.41 -3.35 -3.83
CA MET A 456 10.78 -3.13 -3.32
C MET A 456 11.45 -4.41 -2.82
N LEU A 457 10.66 -5.44 -2.49
CA LEU A 457 11.18 -6.72 -2.07
C LEU A 457 11.89 -7.42 -3.22
N ARG A 458 12.91 -8.21 -2.86
CA ARG A 458 13.70 -8.96 -3.83
C ARG A 458 12.83 -9.92 -4.65
N ASP A 459 11.87 -10.55 -4.00
CA ASP A 459 10.94 -11.52 -4.59
C ASP A 459 9.52 -11.18 -4.13
N SER A 460 8.90 -10.18 -4.76
CA SER A 460 7.51 -9.79 -4.48
C SER A 460 6.54 -10.94 -4.75
N GLY A 461 6.83 -11.82 -5.72
CA GLY A 461 6.05 -13.02 -6.02
C GLY A 461 6.01 -14.02 -4.85
N ALA A 462 7.02 -14.01 -3.97
CA ALA A 462 7.04 -14.81 -2.76
C ALA A 462 5.88 -14.48 -1.79
N LEU A 463 5.30 -13.28 -1.85
CA LEU A 463 4.14 -12.93 -1.03
C LEU A 463 2.90 -13.71 -1.44
N TYR A 464 2.56 -13.72 -2.73
CA TYR A 464 1.46 -14.53 -3.23
C TYR A 464 1.76 -16.02 -3.03
N ALA A 465 2.97 -16.49 -3.38
CA ALA A 465 3.34 -17.88 -3.21
C ALA A 465 3.26 -18.32 -1.73
N GLY A 466 3.69 -17.47 -0.79
CA GLY A 466 3.62 -17.72 0.64
C GLY A 466 2.19 -17.77 1.18
N ALA A 467 1.36 -16.77 0.83
CA ALA A 467 -0.05 -16.74 1.20
C ALA A 467 -0.83 -17.91 0.60
N SER A 468 -0.60 -18.18 -0.68
CA SER A 468 -1.16 -19.32 -1.39
C SER A 468 -0.74 -20.65 -0.73
N ALA A 469 0.55 -20.82 -0.40
CA ALA A 469 0.99 -22.02 0.29
C ALA A 469 0.35 -22.17 1.69
N ALA A 470 0.16 -21.08 2.43
CA ALA A 470 -0.47 -21.11 3.75
C ALA A 470 -1.94 -21.59 3.65
N PHE A 471 -2.69 -21.06 2.69
CA PHE A 471 -4.09 -21.45 2.44
C PHE A 471 -4.24 -22.70 1.57
N SER A 472 -3.15 -23.40 1.25
CA SER A 472 -3.19 -24.76 0.68
C SER A 472 -2.90 -25.83 1.73
N ASP A 473 -2.50 -25.44 2.95
CA ASP A 473 -2.34 -26.37 4.07
C ASP A 473 -3.68 -26.98 4.47
N GLU A 474 -3.69 -28.22 4.98
CA GLU A 474 -4.90 -28.97 5.30
C GLU A 474 -5.84 -28.17 6.22
N GLY A 475 -5.30 -27.46 7.22
CA GLY A 475 -6.09 -26.67 8.18
C GLY A 475 -6.78 -25.44 7.60
N LEU A 476 -6.23 -24.85 6.52
CA LEU A 476 -6.73 -23.60 5.92
C LEU A 476 -7.31 -23.75 4.51
N SER A 477 -7.03 -24.87 3.84
CA SER A 477 -7.51 -25.17 2.49
C SER A 477 -9.03 -25.03 2.30
N PRO A 478 -9.91 -25.32 3.27
CA PRO A 478 -11.35 -25.10 3.12
C PRO A 478 -11.72 -23.62 2.94
N TYR A 479 -10.84 -22.70 3.34
CA TYR A 479 -11.09 -21.25 3.34
C TYR A 479 -10.37 -20.52 2.21
N ARG A 480 -9.59 -21.23 1.39
CA ARG A 480 -8.77 -20.67 0.31
C ARG A 480 -9.55 -19.79 -0.66
N LYS A 481 -10.64 -20.30 -1.23
CA LYS A 481 -11.51 -19.57 -2.18
C LYS A 481 -12.08 -18.28 -1.55
N ALA A 482 -12.42 -18.35 -0.26
CA ALA A 482 -12.93 -17.20 0.49
C ALA A 482 -11.82 -16.16 0.74
N PHE A 483 -10.63 -16.59 1.16
CA PHE A 483 -9.49 -15.71 1.41
C PHE A 483 -8.99 -14.99 0.16
N LEU A 484 -8.77 -15.73 -0.94
CA LEU A 484 -8.19 -15.20 -2.17
C LEU A 484 -9.12 -14.26 -2.94
N ALA A 485 -10.44 -14.40 -2.80
CA ALA A 485 -11.38 -13.55 -3.53
C ALA A 485 -12.76 -13.40 -2.88
N GLY A 486 -13.35 -14.48 -2.35
CA GLY A 486 -14.75 -14.45 -1.90
C GLY A 486 -15.04 -13.39 -0.81
N ASN A 487 -14.13 -13.21 0.13
CA ASN A 487 -14.25 -12.22 1.21
C ASN A 487 -14.08 -10.79 0.66
N ALA A 488 -13.10 -10.58 -0.23
CA ALA A 488 -12.88 -9.30 -0.89
C ALA A 488 -14.08 -8.88 -1.75
N ALA A 489 -14.66 -9.80 -2.53
CA ALA A 489 -15.87 -9.55 -3.32
C ALA A 489 -17.06 -9.10 -2.46
N ARG A 490 -17.22 -9.68 -1.25
CA ARG A 490 -18.25 -9.25 -0.28
C ARG A 490 -17.94 -7.90 0.34
N TYR A 491 -16.68 -7.67 0.75
CA TYR A 491 -16.25 -6.39 1.31
C TYR A 491 -16.47 -5.24 0.32
N LEU A 492 -16.14 -5.46 -0.96
CA LEU A 492 -16.31 -4.52 -2.06
C LEU A 492 -17.77 -4.38 -2.53
N ARG A 493 -18.66 -5.26 -2.08
CA ARG A 493 -20.06 -5.34 -2.55
C ARG A 493 -20.16 -5.47 -4.07
N LEU A 494 -19.24 -6.27 -4.65
CA LEU A 494 -19.07 -6.37 -6.09
C LEU A 494 -20.32 -6.92 -6.78
N ARG A 495 -21.04 -7.83 -6.12
CA ARG A 495 -22.30 -8.38 -6.63
C ARG A 495 -23.35 -7.30 -6.75
N GLU A 496 -23.51 -6.45 -5.75
CA GLU A 496 -24.49 -5.37 -5.77
C GLU A 496 -24.18 -4.34 -6.86
N LEU A 497 -22.90 -4.03 -7.10
CA LEU A 497 -22.49 -3.13 -8.19
C LEU A 497 -22.88 -3.68 -9.57
N VAL A 498 -22.70 -5.00 -9.75
CA VAL A 498 -23.00 -5.70 -11.00
C VAL A 498 -24.50 -5.87 -11.22
N GLU A 499 -25.23 -6.32 -10.20
CA GLU A 499 -26.69 -6.53 -10.27
C GLU A 499 -27.45 -5.21 -10.50
N ALA A 500 -26.96 -4.10 -9.93
CA ALA A 500 -27.52 -2.78 -10.18
C ALA A 500 -27.21 -2.23 -11.58
N ALA A 501 -26.35 -2.91 -12.37
CA ALA A 501 -25.79 -2.41 -13.62
C ALA A 501 -25.30 -0.96 -13.47
N ASP A 502 -24.46 -0.74 -12.45
CA ASP A 502 -24.11 0.60 -12.01
C ASP A 502 -23.47 1.44 -13.14
N SER A 503 -24.19 2.49 -13.53
CA SER A 503 -23.86 3.37 -14.67
C SER A 503 -22.51 4.09 -14.57
N ARG A 504 -21.85 4.05 -13.41
CA ARG A 504 -20.50 4.60 -13.24
C ARG A 504 -19.44 3.80 -14.00
N PHE A 505 -19.70 2.52 -14.26
CA PHE A 505 -18.78 1.57 -14.88
C PHE A 505 -19.16 1.26 -16.33
N SER A 506 -18.17 0.88 -17.15
CA SER A 506 -18.44 0.46 -18.52
C SER A 506 -19.03 -0.96 -18.58
N GLU A 507 -19.66 -1.30 -19.69
CA GLU A 507 -20.21 -2.64 -19.92
C GLU A 507 -19.12 -3.72 -19.84
N GLU A 508 -17.90 -3.43 -20.31
CA GLU A 508 -16.76 -4.34 -20.22
C GLU A 508 -16.33 -4.59 -18.76
N GLN A 509 -16.33 -3.55 -17.92
CA GLN A 509 -16.01 -3.68 -16.50
C GLN A 509 -17.04 -4.57 -15.79
N LEU A 510 -18.33 -4.27 -15.97
CA LEU A 510 -19.43 -5.03 -15.38
C LEU A 510 -19.41 -6.48 -15.85
N LYS A 511 -19.22 -6.73 -17.15
CA LYS A 511 -19.13 -8.07 -17.72
C LYS A 511 -17.98 -8.87 -17.09
N ARG A 512 -16.79 -8.27 -16.96
CA ARG A 512 -15.65 -8.94 -16.31
C ARG A 512 -15.99 -9.33 -14.87
N TRP A 513 -16.67 -8.46 -14.12
CA TRP A 513 -17.03 -8.76 -12.73
C TRP A 513 -18.15 -9.81 -12.62
N VAL A 514 -19.10 -9.86 -13.56
CA VAL A 514 -20.06 -10.99 -13.68
C VAL A 514 -19.29 -12.30 -13.84
N GLU A 515 -18.33 -12.34 -14.76
CA GLU A 515 -17.52 -13.54 -15.03
C GLU A 515 -16.70 -13.96 -13.81
N LEU A 516 -16.13 -13.00 -13.07
CA LEU A 516 -15.42 -13.29 -11.82
C LEU A 516 -16.36 -13.84 -10.74
N LEU A 517 -17.53 -13.22 -10.54
CA LEU A 517 -18.50 -13.65 -9.55
C LEU A 517 -19.08 -15.04 -9.86
N ALA A 518 -19.27 -15.38 -11.14
CA ALA A 518 -19.76 -16.69 -11.56
C ALA A 518 -18.82 -17.85 -11.21
N VAL A 519 -17.52 -17.57 -11.04
CA VAL A 519 -16.54 -18.56 -10.56
C VAL A 519 -16.53 -18.63 -9.02
N LEU A 520 -16.95 -17.56 -8.34
CA LEU A 520 -17.03 -17.49 -6.88
C LEU A 520 -18.25 -18.20 -6.30
N ASP A 521 -19.36 -18.22 -7.04
CA ASP A 521 -20.51 -19.09 -6.78
C ASP A 521 -20.17 -20.57 -6.99
#